data_AF-A0A857GWU5-F1
#
_entry.id   AF-A0A857GWU5-F1
#
_cell.length_a   1.000
_cell.length_b   1.000
_cell.length_c   1.000
_cell.angle_alpha   90.00
_cell.angle_beta   90.00
_cell.angle_gamma   90.00
#
_symmetry.space_group_name_H-M   'P 1'
#
loop_
_entity.id
_entity.type
_entity.pdbx_description
1 polymer ?
#
loop_
_entity_poly.entity_id
_entity_poly.type
_entity_poly.pdbx_seq_one_letter_code
_entity_poly.pdbx_strand_id
1 'polypeptide(L)'
;MVHWFCSASLCFNNFRSKTTNGERIKFYRLPKDVSLQKEYIRILHTKGMNFKNGHFCWEHFSSGIRELCTDIPDIAAPPSQIAIMKRKYTNALTKMTTSQKATEAEKKNLKSDLLRSIAGYIPALFLETNLNRASTLCKLSAFFIAFSSFTTIAMLTAIALSRMVLLSTCFLHSQVNYKTLFIKIGLLSWIYGFTWATMPFLGFSSYTLENTNSRCSIDFFPKTKTEKVYLILLIAFGFLIPIITIITSCLYTANVMRSQYNYFYMIYGKNNVETKKYKVKEKKAFSSFLLMVLSFIVCWTPYATVGCFSAFTSLVIPNWLLHFAAFFGKCSALVNPVIYYWKDSLLNHYFKSKRLQIMKLLFRRSEDNLTILPIKEN
;
A
#
# COMPACT_ATOMS: atom_id res chain seq x y z
N MET A 1 3.54 -23.97 -35.78
CA MET A 1 4.58 -23.00 -35.39
C MET A 1 4.72 -23.05 -33.88
N VAL A 2 5.92 -23.25 -33.32
CA VAL A 2 6.08 -23.37 -31.85
C VAL A 2 6.00 -21.98 -31.22
N HIS A 3 5.00 -21.76 -30.36
CA HIS A 3 4.92 -20.55 -29.55
C HIS A 3 5.87 -20.68 -28.36
N TRP A 4 6.90 -19.83 -28.32
CA TRP A 4 7.91 -19.85 -27.27
C TRP A 4 8.17 -18.45 -26.71
N PHE A 5 8.63 -18.42 -25.46
CA PHE A 5 9.10 -17.25 -24.75
C PHE A 5 10.47 -17.58 -24.15
N CYS A 6 11.41 -16.63 -24.18
CA CYS A 6 12.69 -16.83 -23.54
C CYS A 6 12.50 -17.03 -22.03
N SER A 7 13.10 -18.08 -21.47
CA SER A 7 12.98 -18.40 -20.05
C SER A 7 13.87 -17.52 -19.16
N ALA A 8 14.76 -16.72 -19.75
CA ALA A 8 15.57 -15.77 -19.01
C ALA A 8 14.72 -14.57 -18.57
N SER A 9 14.74 -14.26 -17.27
CA SER A 9 13.86 -13.25 -16.64
C SER A 9 13.97 -11.83 -17.20
N LEU A 10 15.04 -11.51 -17.92
CA LEU A 10 15.31 -10.18 -18.49
C LEU A 10 15.38 -10.20 -20.02
N CYS A 11 14.88 -11.26 -20.65
CA CYS A 11 14.77 -11.37 -22.09
C CYS A 11 13.30 -11.35 -22.50
N PHE A 12 12.92 -10.37 -23.31
CA PHE A 12 11.54 -10.25 -23.82
C PHE A 12 11.35 -10.96 -25.17
N ASN A 13 12.39 -11.68 -25.62
CA ASN A 13 12.33 -12.39 -26.88
C ASN A 13 11.29 -13.52 -26.81
N ASN A 14 10.52 -13.62 -27.88
CA ASN A 14 9.49 -14.61 -28.08
C ASN A 14 9.43 -14.99 -29.55
N PHE A 15 8.51 -15.88 -29.91
CA PHE A 15 8.31 -16.36 -31.28
C PHE A 15 8.06 -15.27 -32.34
N ARG A 16 7.68 -14.05 -31.95
CA ARG A 16 7.49 -12.89 -32.84
C ARG A 16 8.72 -11.98 -32.93
N SER A 17 9.70 -12.15 -32.05
CA SER A 17 10.88 -11.28 -31.99
C SER A 17 11.77 -11.48 -33.21
N LYS A 18 12.27 -10.36 -33.74
CA LYS A 18 13.16 -10.30 -34.90
C LYS A 18 14.45 -9.56 -34.55
N THR A 19 15.52 -9.88 -35.26
CA THR A 19 16.79 -9.14 -35.22
C THR A 19 16.60 -7.76 -35.87
N THR A 20 17.60 -6.88 -35.74
CA THR A 20 17.64 -5.58 -36.43
C THR A 20 17.51 -5.70 -37.95
N ASN A 21 17.93 -6.85 -38.50
CA ASN A 21 17.89 -7.15 -39.93
C ASN A 21 16.57 -7.82 -40.36
N GLY A 22 15.60 -7.97 -39.45
CA GLY A 22 14.28 -8.52 -39.73
C GLY A 22 14.19 -10.06 -39.68
N GLU A 23 15.29 -10.75 -39.35
CA GLU A 23 15.33 -12.21 -39.25
C GLU A 23 14.73 -12.71 -37.93
N ARG A 24 14.20 -13.93 -37.92
CA ARG A 24 13.64 -14.52 -36.69
C ARG A 24 14.76 -14.91 -35.72
N ILE A 25 14.55 -14.59 -34.44
CA ILE A 25 15.49 -14.96 -33.38
C ILE A 25 15.49 -16.49 -33.20
N LYS A 26 16.68 -17.10 -33.33
CA LYS A 26 16.91 -18.52 -33.01
C LYS A 26 16.68 -18.80 -31.52
N PHE A 27 16.16 -19.98 -31.22
CA PHE A 27 15.86 -20.41 -29.86
C PHE A 27 16.25 -21.87 -29.65
N TYR A 28 16.51 -22.23 -28.40
CA TYR A 28 16.94 -23.57 -28.01
C TYR A 28 16.12 -24.06 -26.82
N ARG A 29 15.98 -25.37 -26.69
CA ARG A 29 15.34 -25.99 -25.52
C ARG A 29 16.32 -26.01 -24.35
N LEU A 30 15.80 -25.78 -23.15
CA LEU A 30 16.59 -25.88 -21.93
C LEU A 30 17.11 -27.31 -21.70
N PRO A 31 18.29 -27.48 -21.07
CA PRO A 31 18.87 -28.79 -20.82
C PRO A 31 18.07 -29.58 -19.77
N LYS A 32 17.99 -30.90 -19.97
CA LYS A 32 17.37 -31.83 -19.00
C LYS A 32 18.32 -32.23 -17.87
N ASP A 33 19.63 -32.10 -18.09
CA ASP A 33 20.67 -32.45 -17.12
C ASP A 33 20.68 -31.48 -15.93
N VAL A 34 20.58 -32.02 -14.71
CA VAL A 34 20.48 -31.25 -13.46
C VAL A 34 21.71 -30.38 -13.19
N SER A 35 22.92 -30.82 -13.57
CA SER A 35 24.15 -30.06 -13.40
C SER A 35 24.14 -28.79 -14.26
N LEU A 36 23.76 -28.93 -15.53
CA LEU A 36 23.58 -27.82 -16.47
C LEU A 36 22.45 -26.89 -16.03
N GLN A 37 21.35 -27.42 -15.49
CA GLN A 37 20.26 -26.60 -14.97
C GLN A 37 20.71 -25.64 -13.87
N LYS A 38 21.57 -26.10 -12.95
CA LYS A 38 22.13 -25.25 -11.88
C LYS A 38 22.94 -24.11 -12.47
N GLU A 39 23.74 -24.37 -13.49
CA GLU A 39 24.60 -23.36 -14.11
C GLU A 39 23.78 -22.35 -14.94
N TYR A 40 22.75 -22.82 -15.65
CA TYR A 40 21.77 -21.95 -16.31
C TYR A 40 21.06 -21.02 -15.31
N ILE A 41 20.63 -21.54 -14.15
CA ILE A 41 20.03 -20.70 -13.10
C ILE A 41 21.05 -19.70 -12.56
N ARG A 42 22.32 -20.12 -12.41
CA ARG A 42 23.40 -19.28 -11.89
C ARG A 42 23.65 -18.09 -12.81
N ILE A 43 23.80 -18.34 -14.11
CA ILE A 43 24.18 -17.30 -15.08
C ILE A 43 22.99 -16.44 -15.48
N LEU A 44 21.84 -17.04 -15.81
CA LEU A 44 20.64 -16.28 -16.18
C LEU A 44 19.91 -15.64 -14.99
N HIS A 45 20.40 -15.88 -13.76
CA HIS A 45 19.83 -15.40 -12.50
C HIS A 45 18.30 -15.63 -12.36
N THR A 46 17.76 -16.66 -13.01
CA THR A 46 16.32 -16.90 -13.09
C THR A 46 15.95 -18.14 -12.28
N LYS A 47 15.26 -17.94 -11.15
CA LYS A 47 14.76 -19.04 -10.31
C LYS A 47 13.46 -19.61 -10.88
N GLY A 48 13.31 -20.93 -10.83
CA GLY A 48 12.05 -21.60 -11.22
C GLY A 48 11.82 -21.72 -12.73
N MET A 49 12.88 -21.79 -13.53
CA MET A 49 12.75 -22.05 -14.97
C MET A 49 12.08 -23.41 -15.22
N ASN A 50 11.17 -23.45 -16.19
CA ASN A 50 10.51 -24.68 -16.59
C ASN A 50 11.45 -25.50 -17.49
N PHE A 51 12.31 -26.33 -16.90
CA PHE A 51 13.26 -27.15 -17.66
C PHE A 51 12.61 -28.29 -18.47
N LYS A 52 11.33 -28.61 -18.26
CA LYS A 52 10.63 -29.63 -19.07
C LYS A 52 10.36 -29.13 -20.49
N ASN A 53 9.82 -27.91 -20.62
CA ASN A 53 9.33 -27.36 -21.90
C ASN A 53 9.81 -25.92 -22.18
N GLY A 54 10.70 -25.38 -21.36
CA GLY A 54 11.21 -24.03 -21.50
C GLY A 54 12.19 -23.90 -22.66
N HIS A 55 12.18 -22.71 -23.25
CA HIS A 55 13.06 -22.31 -24.35
C HIS A 55 13.85 -21.08 -23.95
N PHE A 56 14.97 -20.82 -24.62
CA PHE A 56 15.75 -19.60 -24.44
C PHE A 56 16.35 -19.14 -25.78
N CYS A 57 16.64 -17.85 -25.91
CA CYS A 57 17.11 -17.27 -27.17
C CYS A 57 18.64 -17.31 -27.32
N TRP A 58 19.11 -17.25 -28.57
CA TRP A 58 20.54 -17.32 -28.88
C TRP A 58 21.37 -16.14 -28.37
N GLU A 59 20.76 -14.97 -28.13
CA GLU A 59 21.48 -13.77 -27.68
C GLU A 59 22.15 -13.93 -26.29
N HIS A 60 21.91 -15.06 -25.61
CA HIS A 60 22.57 -15.45 -24.37
C HIS A 60 23.92 -16.15 -24.58
N PHE A 61 24.35 -16.36 -25.83
CA PHE A 61 25.67 -16.87 -26.20
C PHE A 61 26.48 -15.79 -26.92
N SER A 62 27.70 -15.50 -26.47
CA SER A 62 28.60 -14.55 -27.15
C SER A 62 28.99 -15.00 -28.56
N SER A 63 29.09 -16.31 -28.79
CA SER A 63 29.32 -16.92 -30.11
C SER A 63 28.16 -16.72 -31.09
N GLY A 64 26.98 -16.36 -30.58
CA GLY A 64 25.78 -16.17 -31.37
C GLY A 64 25.01 -17.44 -31.73
N ILE A 65 25.56 -18.60 -31.40
CA ILE A 65 24.94 -19.91 -31.65
C ILE A 65 25.26 -20.86 -30.49
N ARG A 66 24.39 -21.87 -30.33
CA ARG A 66 24.67 -23.00 -29.45
C ARG A 66 25.18 -24.14 -30.31
N GLU A 67 26.43 -24.55 -30.11
CA GLU A 67 27.06 -25.60 -30.92
C GLU A 67 26.73 -26.98 -30.32
N LEU A 68 26.86 -27.10 -29.00
CA LEU A 68 26.61 -28.33 -28.27
C LEU A 68 25.44 -28.20 -27.29
N CYS A 69 24.74 -29.31 -27.06
CA CYS A 69 23.69 -29.38 -26.05
C CYS A 69 24.22 -29.23 -24.61
N THR A 70 25.54 -29.29 -24.41
CA THR A 70 26.22 -29.04 -23.14
C THR A 70 26.67 -27.59 -22.97
N ASP A 71 26.58 -26.77 -24.03
CA ASP A 71 27.00 -25.37 -23.95
C ASP A 71 26.14 -24.59 -22.96
N ILE A 72 26.81 -23.72 -22.23
CA ILE A 72 26.24 -22.91 -21.17
C ILE A 72 26.19 -21.46 -21.67
N PRO A 73 25.06 -20.74 -21.49
CA PRO A 73 24.99 -19.33 -21.84
C PRO A 73 25.98 -18.55 -21.00
N ASP A 74 26.65 -17.57 -21.60
CA ASP A 74 27.63 -16.70 -20.94
C ASP A 74 27.12 -15.25 -20.80
N ILE A 75 26.09 -14.88 -21.55
CA ILE A 75 25.45 -13.57 -21.48
C ILE A 75 24.14 -13.67 -20.69
N ALA A 76 24.12 -13.12 -19.49
CA ALA A 76 22.93 -13.13 -18.64
C ALA A 76 21.81 -12.20 -19.15
N ALA A 77 22.18 -11.03 -19.68
CA ALA A 77 21.26 -10.03 -20.25
C ALA A 77 21.83 -9.51 -21.57
N PRO A 78 21.23 -9.84 -22.72
CA PRO A 78 21.77 -9.42 -24.01
C PRO A 78 21.79 -7.91 -24.20
N PRO A 79 22.77 -7.33 -24.91
CA PRO A 79 22.88 -5.88 -25.14
C PRO A 79 21.61 -5.25 -25.76
N SER A 80 20.95 -5.96 -26.69
CA SER A 80 19.68 -5.54 -27.30
C SER A 80 18.57 -5.40 -26.24
N GLN A 81 18.46 -6.39 -25.35
CA GLN A 81 17.52 -6.36 -24.22
C GLN A 81 17.91 -5.28 -23.21
N ILE A 82 19.20 -5.11 -22.93
CA ILE A 82 19.72 -4.03 -22.07
C ILE A 82 19.33 -2.67 -22.65
N ALA A 83 19.44 -2.43 -23.95
CA ALA A 83 19.03 -1.17 -24.56
C ALA A 83 17.53 -0.91 -24.42
N ILE A 84 16.68 -1.92 -24.67
CA ILE A 84 15.23 -1.85 -24.48
C ILE A 84 14.90 -1.56 -23.00
N MET A 85 15.55 -2.27 -22.09
CA MET A 85 15.40 -2.09 -20.65
C MET A 85 15.91 -0.73 -20.19
N LYS A 86 17.06 -0.26 -20.65
CA LYS A 86 17.63 1.05 -20.34
C LYS A 86 16.72 2.15 -20.81
N ARG A 87 16.13 2.04 -22.01
CA ARG A 87 15.09 2.97 -22.47
C ARG A 87 13.84 2.95 -21.58
N LYS A 88 13.43 1.76 -21.10
CA LYS A 88 12.28 1.58 -20.19
C LYS A 88 12.55 2.07 -18.76
N TYR A 89 13.77 1.93 -18.25
CA TYR A 89 14.12 2.10 -16.83
C TYR A 89 14.98 3.33 -16.51
N THR A 90 15.65 3.96 -17.48
CA THR A 90 16.28 5.28 -17.27
C THR A 90 15.19 6.32 -16.98
N ASN A 91 14.05 6.20 -17.65
CA ASN A 91 12.81 6.94 -17.33
C ASN A 91 12.22 6.58 -15.96
N ALA A 92 12.65 5.46 -15.33
CA ALA A 92 12.22 5.04 -14.00
C ALA A 92 13.11 5.59 -12.87
N LEU A 93 14.38 5.90 -13.14
CA LEU A 93 15.26 6.51 -12.13
C LEU A 93 14.79 7.94 -11.77
N THR A 94 14.32 8.70 -12.76
CA THR A 94 13.61 9.97 -12.57
C THR A 94 12.31 9.82 -11.76
N LYS A 95 11.73 8.61 -11.67
CA LYS A 95 10.51 8.31 -10.87
C LYS A 95 10.78 8.15 -9.37
N MET A 96 12.03 8.15 -8.90
CA MET A 96 12.31 8.12 -7.45
C MET A 96 11.76 9.34 -6.70
N THR A 97 11.62 10.50 -7.36
CA THR A 97 10.92 11.67 -6.81
C THR A 97 9.43 11.45 -6.64
N THR A 98 8.82 10.53 -7.41
CA THR A 98 7.40 10.17 -7.30
C THR A 98 7.08 9.46 -6.00
N SER A 99 7.97 8.58 -5.53
CA SER A 99 7.80 7.92 -4.23
C SER A 99 7.86 8.92 -3.06
N GLN A 100 8.65 10.00 -3.17
CA GLN A 100 8.63 11.10 -2.20
C GLN A 100 7.29 11.84 -2.22
N LYS A 101 6.72 12.13 -3.40
CA LYS A 101 5.41 12.80 -3.51
C LYS A 101 4.23 11.91 -3.08
N ALA A 102 4.35 10.59 -3.25
CA ALA A 102 3.39 9.64 -2.68
C ALA A 102 3.42 9.65 -1.14
N THR A 103 4.60 9.88 -0.54
CA THR A 103 4.73 10.08 0.92
C THR A 103 4.02 11.37 1.37
N GLU A 104 4.02 12.43 0.55
CA GLU A 104 3.24 13.65 0.83
C GLU A 104 1.73 13.42 0.73
N ALA A 105 1.28 12.60 -0.23
CA ALA A 105 -0.13 12.22 -0.34
C ALA A 105 -0.58 11.37 0.85
N GLU A 106 0.27 10.45 1.30
CA GLU A 106 0.08 9.74 2.56
C GLU A 106 -0.05 10.73 3.74
N LYS A 107 0.79 11.77 3.85
CA LYS A 107 0.61 12.83 4.86
C LYS A 107 -0.73 13.57 4.77
N LYS A 108 -1.42 13.58 3.63
CA LYS A 108 -2.79 14.13 3.55
C LYS A 108 -3.83 13.23 4.21
N ASN A 109 -3.62 11.91 4.27
CA ASN A 109 -4.47 11.00 5.07
C ASN A 109 -4.42 11.32 6.55
N LEU A 110 -3.28 11.82 7.05
CA LEU A 110 -3.19 12.27 8.43
C LEU A 110 -4.20 13.40 8.74
N LYS A 111 -4.59 14.22 7.76
CA LYS A 111 -5.60 15.27 7.95
C LYS A 111 -7.00 14.71 8.13
N SER A 112 -7.39 13.67 7.38
CA SER A 112 -8.69 13.01 7.59
C SER A 112 -8.73 12.28 8.93
N ASP A 113 -7.62 11.65 9.35
CA ASP A 113 -7.51 11.01 10.66
C ASP A 113 -7.55 12.02 11.83
N LEU A 114 -6.94 13.20 11.65
CA LEU A 114 -7.02 14.29 12.62
C LEU A 114 -8.46 14.79 12.75
N LEU A 115 -9.15 14.99 11.62
CA LEU A 115 -10.56 15.36 11.63
C LEU A 115 -11.42 14.31 12.34
N ARG A 116 -11.17 13.02 12.08
CA ARG A 116 -11.84 11.90 12.77
C ARG A 116 -11.67 11.96 14.29
N SER A 117 -10.45 12.25 14.72
CA SER A 117 -10.11 12.29 16.14
C SER A 117 -10.77 13.48 16.82
N ILE A 118 -10.64 14.69 16.25
CA ILE A 118 -11.12 15.94 16.84
C ILE A 118 -12.65 16.08 16.74
N ALA A 119 -13.23 15.83 15.58
CA ALA A 119 -14.67 16.07 15.33
C ALA A 119 -15.53 14.81 15.51
N GLY A 120 -14.91 13.63 15.52
CA GLY A 120 -15.59 12.35 15.74
C GLY A 120 -15.44 11.85 17.17
N TYR A 121 -14.24 11.39 17.54
CA TYR A 121 -14.03 10.69 18.82
C TYR A 121 -14.04 11.59 20.06
N ILE A 122 -13.48 12.80 20.00
CA ILE A 122 -13.49 13.71 21.16
C ILE A 122 -14.94 14.03 21.59
N PRO A 123 -15.86 14.47 20.71
CA PRO A 123 -17.26 14.64 21.07
C PRO A 123 -17.93 13.37 21.57
N ALA A 124 -17.53 12.19 21.06
CA ALA A 124 -18.06 10.91 21.53
C ALA A 124 -17.64 10.55 22.97
N LEU A 125 -16.52 11.08 23.47
CA LEU A 125 -16.08 10.87 24.85
C LEU A 125 -16.84 11.73 25.86
N PHE A 126 -17.40 12.87 25.40
CA PHE A 126 -18.21 13.77 26.22
C PHE A 126 -19.71 13.48 26.13
N LEU A 127 -20.11 12.40 25.46
CA LEU A 127 -21.49 11.93 25.49
C LEU A 127 -21.75 11.21 26.82
N GLU A 128 -22.80 11.63 27.51
CA GLU A 128 -23.28 10.93 28.71
C GLU A 128 -23.65 9.47 28.37
N THR A 129 -23.12 8.54 29.15
CA THR A 129 -23.56 7.14 29.13
C THR A 129 -25.00 7.07 29.66
N ASN A 130 -25.89 6.32 28.99
CA ASN A 130 -27.34 6.19 29.25
C ASN A 130 -28.27 7.17 28.52
N LEU A 131 -27.93 7.57 27.29
CA LEU A 131 -28.91 8.23 26.41
C LEU A 131 -29.95 7.22 25.90
N ASN A 132 -31.24 7.46 26.17
CA ASN A 132 -32.36 6.68 25.60
C ASN A 132 -32.60 7.00 24.11
N ARG A 133 -32.02 8.09 23.58
CA ARG A 133 -32.16 8.52 22.18
C ARG A 133 -30.90 9.21 21.68
N ALA A 134 -30.57 9.01 20.41
CA ALA A 134 -29.39 9.61 19.79
C ALA A 134 -29.51 11.14 19.71
N SER A 135 -28.68 11.85 20.47
CA SER A 135 -28.59 13.32 20.44
C SER A 135 -28.01 13.82 19.11
N THR A 136 -28.25 15.09 18.77
CA THR A 136 -27.70 15.71 17.55
C THR A 136 -26.17 15.64 17.52
N LEU A 137 -25.51 15.87 18.66
CA LEU A 137 -24.06 15.75 18.81
C LEU A 137 -23.58 14.31 18.54
N CYS A 138 -24.32 13.32 19.02
CA CYS A 138 -24.01 11.90 18.80
C CYS A 138 -24.10 11.54 17.31
N LYS A 139 -25.13 12.00 16.61
CA LYS A 139 -25.28 11.79 15.16
C LYS A 139 -24.18 12.49 14.35
N LEU A 140 -23.83 13.73 14.71
CA LEU A 140 -22.74 14.47 14.07
C LEU A 140 -21.37 13.80 14.30
N SER A 141 -21.12 13.29 15.51
CA SER A 141 -19.92 12.51 15.81
C SER A 141 -19.83 11.26 14.92
N ALA A 142 -20.93 10.49 14.82
CA ALA A 142 -21.00 9.31 13.96
C ALA A 142 -20.76 9.66 12.47
N PHE A 143 -21.30 10.79 12.02
CA PHE A 143 -21.02 11.33 10.69
C PHE A 143 -19.54 11.61 10.45
N PHE A 144 -18.86 12.33 11.35
CA PHE A 144 -17.44 12.63 11.18
C PHE A 144 -16.56 11.37 11.21
N ILE A 145 -16.94 10.36 12.00
CA ILE A 145 -16.28 9.05 12.02
C ILE A 145 -16.47 8.34 10.67
N ALA A 146 -17.70 8.27 10.16
CA ALA A 146 -17.99 7.64 8.88
C ALA A 146 -17.31 8.37 7.71
N PHE A 147 -17.45 9.69 7.66
CA PHE A 147 -16.88 10.57 6.64
C PHE A 147 -15.38 10.36 6.48
N SER A 148 -14.65 10.53 7.58
CA SER A 148 -13.20 10.36 7.57
C SER A 148 -12.76 8.95 7.20
N SER A 149 -13.51 7.92 7.60
CA SER A 149 -13.19 6.53 7.29
C SER A 149 -13.36 6.22 5.81
N PHE A 150 -14.46 6.68 5.19
CA PHE A 150 -14.67 6.58 3.74
C PHE A 150 -13.65 7.40 2.94
N THR A 151 -13.29 8.59 3.41
CA THR A 151 -12.24 9.39 2.77
C THR A 151 -10.88 8.69 2.83
N THR A 152 -10.52 8.08 3.97
CA THR A 152 -9.25 7.37 4.13
C THR A 152 -9.14 6.17 3.18
N ILE A 153 -10.18 5.34 3.05
CA ILE A 153 -10.15 4.20 2.11
C ILE A 153 -10.14 4.64 0.65
N ALA A 154 -10.86 5.71 0.31
CA ALA A 154 -10.83 6.29 -1.04
C ALA A 154 -9.43 6.79 -1.40
N MET A 155 -8.76 7.49 -0.48
CA MET A 155 -7.40 7.97 -0.73
C MET A 155 -6.40 6.81 -0.83
N LEU A 156 -6.48 5.80 0.05
CA LEU A 156 -5.64 4.61 -0.05
C LEU A 156 -5.80 3.92 -1.41
N THR A 157 -7.03 3.80 -1.90
CA THR A 157 -7.34 3.23 -3.22
C THR A 157 -6.74 4.07 -4.34
N ALA A 158 -6.94 5.38 -4.31
CA ALA A 158 -6.41 6.29 -5.32
C ALA A 158 -4.86 6.32 -5.33
N ILE A 159 -4.23 6.25 -4.16
CA ILE A 159 -2.76 6.15 -4.04
C ILE A 159 -2.27 4.83 -4.65
N ALA A 160 -2.93 3.70 -4.36
CA ALA A 160 -2.59 2.40 -4.94
C ALA A 160 -2.66 2.44 -6.47
N LEU A 161 -3.76 2.95 -7.03
CA LEU A 161 -3.96 3.11 -8.47
C LEU A 161 -2.93 4.06 -9.09
N SER A 162 -2.65 5.20 -8.45
CA SER A 162 -1.63 6.13 -8.95
C SER A 162 -0.25 5.46 -9.00
N ARG A 163 0.13 4.68 -7.98
CA ARG A 163 1.40 3.96 -7.94
C ARG A 163 1.45 2.92 -9.05
N MET A 164 0.36 2.18 -9.26
CA MET A 164 0.24 1.21 -10.35
C MET A 164 0.45 1.87 -11.72
N VAL A 165 -0.28 2.95 -12.04
CA VAL A 165 -0.23 3.63 -13.33
C VAL A 165 1.13 4.33 -13.56
N LEU A 166 1.65 5.03 -12.55
CA LEU A 166 2.90 5.79 -12.67
C LEU A 166 4.13 4.87 -12.78
N LEU A 167 4.12 3.72 -12.10
CA LEU A 167 5.20 2.74 -12.20
C LEU A 167 5.09 1.91 -13.49
N SER A 168 3.88 1.61 -13.97
CA SER A 168 3.66 0.84 -15.19
C SER A 168 3.98 1.62 -16.46
N THR A 169 3.58 2.88 -16.54
CA THR A 169 3.73 3.70 -17.73
C THR A 169 5.08 4.41 -17.72
N CYS A 170 5.92 4.15 -18.72
CA CYS A 170 7.23 4.78 -18.88
C CYS A 170 7.17 6.13 -19.62
N PHE A 171 6.03 6.45 -20.25
CA PHE A 171 5.89 7.57 -21.18
C PHE A 171 5.01 8.72 -20.67
N LEU A 172 4.05 8.47 -19.78
CA LEU A 172 3.09 9.51 -19.36
C LEU A 172 3.66 10.50 -18.35
N HIS A 173 4.85 10.26 -17.79
CA HIS A 173 5.30 11.04 -16.65
C HIS A 173 5.83 12.45 -17.01
N SER A 174 6.44 12.67 -18.19
CA SER A 174 7.03 13.99 -18.51
C SER A 174 6.02 15.15 -18.56
N GLN A 175 4.71 14.85 -18.55
CA GLN A 175 3.61 15.82 -18.61
C GLN A 175 2.77 15.88 -17.32
N VAL A 176 3.00 15.02 -16.33
CA VAL A 176 2.12 14.91 -15.15
C VAL A 176 2.57 15.83 -14.02
N ASN A 177 1.79 16.88 -13.77
CA ASN A 177 1.93 17.70 -12.57
C ASN A 177 1.40 16.96 -11.33
N TYR A 178 2.31 16.35 -10.59
CA TYR A 178 1.98 15.60 -9.38
C TYR A 178 1.30 16.41 -8.28
N LYS A 179 1.64 17.69 -8.12
CA LYS A 179 0.97 18.53 -7.12
C LYS A 179 -0.52 18.59 -7.43
N THR A 180 -0.85 18.88 -8.69
CA THR A 180 -2.23 18.90 -9.19
C THR A 180 -2.89 17.53 -9.08
N LEU A 181 -2.20 16.45 -9.45
CA LEU A 181 -2.73 15.09 -9.34
C LEU A 181 -3.13 14.74 -7.90
N PHE A 182 -2.23 14.95 -6.92
CA PHE A 182 -2.51 14.63 -5.52
C PHE A 182 -3.49 15.61 -4.87
N ILE A 183 -3.67 16.82 -5.40
CA ILE A 183 -4.77 17.71 -4.99
C ILE A 183 -6.10 17.14 -5.48
N LYS A 184 -6.19 16.76 -6.76
CA LYS A 184 -7.39 16.14 -7.34
C LYS A 184 -7.77 14.84 -6.63
N ILE A 185 -6.81 13.95 -6.39
CA ILE A 185 -7.03 12.72 -5.63
C ILE A 185 -7.59 13.02 -4.23
N GLY A 186 -7.02 14.00 -3.53
CA GLY A 186 -7.52 14.43 -2.22
C GLY A 186 -8.96 14.93 -2.30
N LEU A 187 -9.25 15.87 -3.19
CA LEU A 187 -10.59 16.44 -3.35
C LEU A 187 -11.65 15.38 -3.70
N LEU A 188 -11.35 14.49 -4.66
CA LEU A 188 -12.26 13.42 -5.04
C LEU A 188 -12.50 12.43 -3.89
N SER A 189 -11.47 12.13 -3.08
CA SER A 189 -11.62 11.25 -1.91
C SER A 189 -12.47 11.90 -0.80
N TRP A 190 -12.38 13.22 -0.64
CA TRP A 190 -13.23 13.98 0.27
C TRP A 190 -14.68 14.01 -0.21
N ILE A 191 -14.92 14.29 -1.49
CA ILE A 191 -16.27 14.26 -2.07
C ILE A 191 -16.87 12.86 -1.88
N TYR A 192 -16.12 11.81 -2.23
CA TYR A 192 -16.54 10.43 -2.06
C TYR A 192 -16.96 10.12 -0.61
N GLY A 193 -16.10 10.44 0.37
CA GLY A 193 -16.41 10.18 1.76
C GLY A 193 -17.63 10.97 2.25
N PHE A 194 -17.75 12.23 1.82
CA PHE A 194 -18.85 13.11 2.20
C PHE A 194 -20.17 12.58 1.66
N THR A 195 -20.20 12.13 0.40
CA THR A 195 -21.38 11.52 -0.21
C THR A 195 -21.87 10.34 0.63
N TRP A 196 -21.01 9.34 0.89
CA TRP A 196 -21.42 8.13 1.62
C TRP A 196 -21.84 8.39 3.07
N ALA A 197 -21.15 9.31 3.76
CA ALA A 197 -21.47 9.67 5.13
C ALA A 197 -22.75 10.51 5.26
N THR A 198 -23.16 11.24 4.22
CA THR A 198 -24.37 12.08 4.24
C THR A 198 -25.64 11.29 3.94
N MET A 199 -25.55 10.17 3.22
CA MET A 199 -26.71 9.34 2.84
C MET A 199 -27.64 8.95 4.01
N PRO A 200 -27.17 8.62 5.23
CA PRO A 200 -28.05 8.36 6.37
C PRO A 200 -28.85 9.59 6.84
N PHE A 201 -28.39 10.81 6.58
CA PHE A 201 -29.20 12.01 6.84
C PHE A 201 -30.27 12.24 5.78
N LEU A 202 -30.07 11.72 4.57
CA LEU A 202 -31.01 11.83 3.45
C LEU A 202 -32.09 10.72 3.47
N GLY A 203 -32.11 9.86 4.49
CA GLY A 203 -33.14 8.82 4.66
C GLY A 203 -32.83 7.48 3.98
N PHE A 204 -31.64 7.29 3.41
CA PHE A 204 -31.20 5.96 2.94
C PHE A 204 -30.83 5.01 4.09
N SER A 205 -30.49 5.58 5.24
CA SER A 205 -30.24 4.88 6.50
C SER A 205 -30.48 5.85 7.65
N SER A 206 -30.01 5.56 8.86
CA SER A 206 -30.06 6.47 9.98
C SER A 206 -28.80 6.38 10.84
N TYR A 207 -28.43 7.50 11.47
CA TYR A 207 -27.47 7.50 12.57
C TYR A 207 -28.23 7.28 13.88
N THR A 208 -27.96 6.17 14.54
CA THR A 208 -28.66 5.75 15.77
C THR A 208 -27.67 5.30 16.84
N LEU A 209 -28.15 5.20 18.08
CA LEU A 209 -27.41 4.54 19.15
C LEU A 209 -27.25 3.07 18.78
N GLU A 210 -26.03 2.56 18.85
CA GLU A 210 -25.81 1.12 18.80
C GLU A 210 -26.47 0.46 20.02
N ASN A 211 -26.82 -0.84 19.92
CA ASN A 211 -27.49 -1.62 20.98
C ASN A 211 -26.82 -1.59 22.37
N THR A 212 -25.58 -1.11 22.44
CA THR A 212 -24.82 -0.91 23.69
C THR A 212 -25.12 0.43 24.39
N ASN A 213 -25.98 1.27 23.80
CA ASN A 213 -26.40 2.60 24.27
C ASN A 213 -25.27 3.56 24.66
N SER A 214 -24.05 3.30 24.17
CA SER A 214 -22.84 4.04 24.57
C SER A 214 -22.27 4.91 23.45
N ARG A 215 -22.81 4.82 22.23
CA ARG A 215 -22.23 5.44 21.02
C ARG A 215 -23.24 5.46 19.88
N CYS A 216 -23.11 6.46 19.01
CA CYS A 216 -23.82 6.47 17.74
C CYS A 216 -22.98 5.89 16.61
N SER A 217 -23.66 5.21 15.71
CA SER A 217 -23.09 4.74 14.46
C SER A 217 -24.18 4.70 13.39
N ILE A 218 -23.82 4.26 12.19
CA ILE A 218 -24.79 3.91 11.16
C ILE A 218 -25.65 2.74 11.69
N ASP A 219 -26.94 2.76 11.38
CA ASP A 219 -27.83 1.67 11.76
C ASP A 219 -27.43 0.38 11.04
N PHE A 220 -26.81 -0.53 11.80
CA PHE A 220 -26.45 -1.87 11.35
C PHE A 220 -27.59 -2.86 11.50
N PHE A 221 -28.83 -2.44 11.78
CA PHE A 221 -29.99 -3.34 11.88
C PHE A 221 -31.13 -2.80 10.99
N PRO A 222 -31.05 -3.01 9.67
CA PRO A 222 -31.98 -2.41 8.72
C PRO A 222 -33.40 -2.95 8.95
N LYS A 223 -34.36 -2.03 9.02
CA LYS A 223 -35.80 -2.31 9.19
C LYS A 223 -36.52 -2.25 7.85
N THR A 224 -35.98 -1.48 6.90
CA THR A 224 -36.53 -1.30 5.56
C THR A 224 -35.63 -1.91 4.49
N LYS A 225 -36.22 -2.18 3.31
CA LYS A 225 -35.45 -2.62 2.13
C LYS A 225 -34.40 -1.59 1.72
N THR A 226 -34.71 -0.29 1.82
CA THR A 226 -33.80 0.80 1.50
C THR A 226 -32.57 0.80 2.39
N GLU A 227 -32.75 0.68 3.71
CA GLU A 227 -31.65 0.58 4.68
C GLU A 227 -30.77 -0.64 4.41
N LYS A 228 -31.40 -1.78 4.09
CA LYS A 228 -30.67 -3.02 3.74
C LYS A 228 -29.82 -2.85 2.48
N VAL A 229 -30.38 -2.26 1.42
CA VAL A 229 -29.64 -1.97 0.17
C VAL A 229 -28.50 -1.01 0.45
N TYR A 230 -28.73 0.05 1.22
CA TYR A 230 -27.67 0.98 1.62
C TYR A 230 -26.53 0.28 2.35
N LEU A 231 -26.84 -0.60 3.31
CA LEU A 231 -25.83 -1.36 4.05
C LEU A 231 -25.00 -2.28 3.14
N ILE A 232 -25.65 -2.95 2.17
CA ILE A 232 -24.97 -3.78 1.17
C ILE A 232 -24.02 -2.91 0.30
N LEU A 233 -24.50 -1.75 -0.16
CA LEU A 233 -23.68 -0.81 -0.94
C LEU A 233 -22.51 -0.28 -0.11
N LEU A 234 -22.71 -0.02 1.17
CA LEU A 234 -21.67 0.44 2.09
C LEU A 234 -20.57 -0.62 2.25
N ILE A 235 -20.93 -1.89 2.39
CA ILE A 235 -19.95 -3.00 2.45
C ILE A 235 -19.21 -3.15 1.11
N ALA A 236 -19.94 -3.09 -0.01
CA ALA A 236 -19.37 -3.27 -1.34
C ALA A 236 -18.41 -2.12 -1.69
N PHE A 237 -18.88 -0.88 -1.63
CA PHE A 237 -18.12 0.31 -2.05
C PHE A 237 -17.22 0.87 -0.94
N GLY A 238 -17.61 0.75 0.32
CA GLY A 238 -16.83 1.24 1.47
C GLY A 238 -15.77 0.28 1.98
N PHE A 239 -15.79 -1.00 1.55
CA PHE A 239 -14.82 -1.99 2.00
C PHE A 239 -14.34 -2.94 0.88
N LEU A 240 -15.20 -3.79 0.32
CA LEU A 240 -14.77 -4.89 -0.56
C LEU A 240 -14.08 -4.43 -1.86
N ILE A 241 -14.74 -3.57 -2.65
CA ILE A 241 -14.22 -3.06 -3.93
C ILE A 241 -12.91 -2.29 -3.71
N PRO A 242 -12.81 -1.34 -2.76
CA PRO A 242 -11.54 -0.69 -2.44
C PRO A 242 -10.43 -1.67 -2.09
N ILE A 243 -10.69 -2.65 -1.21
CA ILE A 243 -9.66 -3.61 -0.78
C ILE A 243 -9.18 -4.48 -1.94
N ILE A 244 -10.09 -5.01 -2.77
CA ILE A 244 -9.71 -5.78 -3.96
C ILE A 244 -8.87 -4.92 -4.91
N THR A 245 -9.28 -3.68 -5.14
CA THR A 245 -8.56 -2.73 -6.01
C THR A 245 -7.17 -2.42 -5.48
N ILE A 246 -7.03 -2.20 -4.16
CA ILE A 246 -5.75 -1.94 -3.51
C ILE A 246 -4.84 -3.17 -3.62
N ILE A 247 -5.33 -4.37 -3.29
CA ILE A 247 -4.53 -5.60 -3.31
C ILE A 247 -4.02 -5.88 -4.73
N THR A 248 -4.91 -5.87 -5.73
CA THR A 248 -4.54 -6.10 -7.13
C THR A 248 -3.52 -5.07 -7.63
N SER A 249 -3.72 -3.78 -7.32
CA SER A 249 -2.77 -2.72 -7.64
C SER A 249 -1.42 -2.92 -6.95
N CYS A 250 -1.41 -3.32 -5.67
CA CYS A 250 -0.19 -3.59 -4.91
C CYS A 250 0.62 -4.76 -5.48
N LEU A 251 -0.06 -5.87 -5.82
CA LEU A 251 0.59 -7.03 -6.43
C LEU A 251 1.23 -6.68 -7.77
N TYR A 252 0.51 -5.91 -8.61
CA TYR A 252 1.04 -5.41 -9.85
C TYR A 252 2.27 -4.51 -9.63
N THR A 253 2.15 -3.52 -8.73
CA THR A 253 3.25 -2.62 -8.37
C THR A 253 4.47 -3.39 -7.85
N ALA A 254 4.29 -4.38 -6.98
CA ALA A 254 5.37 -5.20 -6.45
C ALA A 254 6.12 -5.96 -7.57
N ASN A 255 5.40 -6.50 -8.55
CA ASN A 255 6.00 -7.16 -9.71
C ASN A 255 6.84 -6.20 -10.56
N VAL A 256 6.33 -4.99 -10.81
CA VAL A 256 7.08 -3.95 -11.54
C VAL A 256 8.33 -3.53 -10.77
N MET A 257 8.22 -3.30 -9.47
CA MET A 257 9.37 -2.94 -8.62
C MET A 257 10.43 -4.04 -8.60
N ARG A 258 10.01 -5.31 -8.56
CA ARG A 258 10.93 -6.46 -8.63
C ARG A 258 11.67 -6.51 -9.96
N SER A 259 10.97 -6.31 -11.06
CA SER A 259 11.55 -6.25 -12.41
C SER A 259 12.58 -5.11 -12.53
N GLN A 260 12.24 -3.93 -12.02
CA GLN A 260 13.14 -2.77 -11.97
C GLN A 260 14.38 -3.03 -11.12
N TYR A 261 14.21 -3.63 -9.94
CA TYR A 261 15.33 -3.99 -9.07
C TYR A 261 16.29 -4.98 -9.75
N ASN A 262 15.76 -6.02 -10.40
CA ASN A 262 16.57 -6.99 -11.13
C ASN A 262 17.36 -6.33 -12.28
N TYR A 263 16.76 -5.38 -12.98
CA TYR A 263 17.47 -4.58 -13.98
C TYR A 263 18.66 -3.83 -13.35
N PHE A 264 18.45 -3.06 -12.28
CA PHE A 264 19.54 -2.32 -11.62
C PHE A 264 20.64 -3.24 -11.10
N TYR A 265 20.25 -4.37 -10.54
CA TYR A 265 21.18 -5.39 -10.06
C TYR A 265 22.09 -5.92 -11.19
N MET A 266 21.55 -6.15 -12.38
CA MET A 266 22.32 -6.71 -13.50
C MET A 266 23.19 -5.68 -14.20
N ILE A 267 22.72 -4.45 -14.37
CA ILE A 267 23.47 -3.40 -15.08
C ILE A 267 24.57 -2.79 -14.23
N TYR A 268 24.24 -2.44 -12.98
CA TYR A 268 25.17 -1.72 -12.12
C TYR A 268 25.83 -2.63 -11.08
N GLY A 269 25.32 -3.85 -10.91
CA GLY A 269 25.76 -4.78 -9.86
C GLY A 269 25.00 -4.57 -8.55
N LYS A 270 24.98 -5.62 -7.72
CA LYS A 270 24.37 -5.63 -6.37
C LYS A 270 24.89 -4.53 -5.46
N ASN A 271 26.21 -4.28 -5.53
CA ASN A 271 26.92 -3.46 -4.57
C ASN A 271 26.93 -1.97 -4.93
N ASN A 272 26.45 -1.62 -6.12
CA ASN A 272 26.38 -0.25 -6.60
C ASN A 272 25.41 0.59 -5.76
N VAL A 273 25.81 1.84 -5.57
CA VAL A 273 25.11 2.84 -4.76
C VAL A 273 23.68 3.09 -5.28
N GLU A 274 23.49 3.18 -6.59
CA GLU A 274 22.18 3.47 -7.21
C GLU A 274 21.21 2.28 -7.07
N THR A 275 21.70 1.05 -7.26
CA THR A 275 20.93 -0.19 -7.01
C THR A 275 20.46 -0.28 -5.55
N LYS A 276 21.34 0.02 -4.60
CA LYS A 276 21.02 0.03 -3.16
C LYS A 276 20.03 1.14 -2.81
N LYS A 277 20.26 2.37 -3.31
CA LYS A 277 19.36 3.52 -3.10
C LYS A 277 17.95 3.23 -3.61
N TYR A 278 17.83 2.67 -4.82
CA TYR A 278 16.54 2.27 -5.39
C TYR A 278 15.81 1.29 -4.48
N LYS A 279 16.49 0.18 -4.14
CA LYS A 279 15.91 -0.88 -3.31
C LYS A 279 15.40 -0.35 -1.97
N VAL A 280 16.22 0.45 -1.28
CA VAL A 280 15.89 0.95 0.06
C VAL A 280 14.73 1.95 0.00
N LYS A 281 14.77 2.93 -0.93
CA LYS A 281 13.75 3.98 -1.02
C LYS A 281 12.38 3.42 -1.39
N GLU A 282 12.32 2.65 -2.47
CA GLU A 282 11.07 2.09 -2.99
C GLU A 282 10.46 1.06 -2.02
N LYS A 283 11.29 0.17 -1.45
CA LYS A 283 10.83 -0.77 -0.43
C LYS A 283 10.30 -0.05 0.81
N LYS A 284 10.94 1.04 1.24
CA LYS A 284 10.52 1.80 2.41
C LYS A 284 9.14 2.43 2.20
N ALA A 285 8.94 3.12 1.07
CA ALA A 285 7.67 3.76 0.76
C ALA A 285 6.54 2.75 0.54
N PHE A 286 6.79 1.69 -0.25
CA PHE A 286 5.80 0.64 -0.48
C PHE A 286 5.44 -0.12 0.81
N SER A 287 6.42 -0.39 1.67
CA SER A 287 6.19 -1.02 2.98
C SER A 287 5.37 -0.13 3.92
N SER A 288 5.58 1.19 3.90
CA SER A 288 4.78 2.13 4.69
C SER A 288 3.32 2.11 4.25
N PHE A 289 3.10 2.22 2.93
CA PHE A 289 1.77 2.14 2.34
C PHE A 289 1.05 0.82 2.66
N LEU A 290 1.74 -0.32 2.51
CA LEU A 290 1.16 -1.63 2.80
C LEU A 290 0.77 -1.75 4.28
N LEU A 291 1.57 -1.20 5.19
CA LEU A 291 1.26 -1.21 6.61
C LEU A 291 -0.01 -0.40 6.92
N MET A 292 -0.23 0.74 6.25
CA MET A 292 -1.47 1.51 6.39
C MET A 292 -2.69 0.73 5.89
N VAL A 293 -2.56 0.07 4.74
CA VAL A 293 -3.63 -0.75 4.16
C VAL A 293 -3.98 -1.92 5.08
N LEU A 294 -2.98 -2.66 5.56
CA LEU A 294 -3.20 -3.78 6.47
C LEU A 294 -3.87 -3.32 7.77
N SER A 295 -3.45 -2.17 8.30
CA SER A 295 -4.04 -1.60 9.50
C SER A 295 -5.50 -1.22 9.29
N PHE A 296 -5.84 -0.64 8.14
CA PHE A 296 -7.22 -0.36 7.77
C PHE A 296 -8.04 -1.65 7.71
N ILE A 297 -7.56 -2.69 7.01
CA ILE A 297 -8.26 -3.98 6.90
C ILE A 297 -8.50 -4.55 8.30
N VAL A 298 -7.46 -4.67 9.13
CA VAL A 298 -7.58 -5.24 10.48
C VAL A 298 -8.58 -4.47 11.34
N CYS A 299 -8.55 -3.14 11.29
CA CYS A 299 -9.43 -2.32 12.11
C CYS A 299 -10.89 -2.32 11.67
N TRP A 300 -11.16 -2.44 10.38
CA TRP A 300 -12.51 -2.30 9.81
C TRP A 300 -13.18 -3.63 9.46
N THR A 301 -12.42 -4.72 9.37
CA THR A 301 -12.98 -6.07 9.12
C THR A 301 -14.07 -6.44 10.14
N PRO A 302 -13.90 -6.24 11.46
CA PRO A 302 -14.97 -6.58 12.40
C PRO A 302 -16.29 -5.85 12.13
N TYR A 303 -16.24 -4.56 11.78
CA TYR A 303 -17.43 -3.79 11.41
C TYR A 303 -18.03 -4.25 10.08
N ALA A 304 -17.19 -4.56 9.09
CA ALA A 304 -17.66 -5.13 7.83
C ALA A 304 -18.34 -6.49 8.04
N THR A 305 -17.81 -7.32 8.95
CA THR A 305 -18.42 -8.60 9.35
C THR A 305 -19.79 -8.38 9.99
N VAL A 306 -19.93 -7.45 10.94
CA VAL A 306 -21.23 -7.08 11.53
C VAL A 306 -22.22 -6.64 10.44
N GLY A 307 -21.78 -5.78 9.52
CA GLY A 307 -22.60 -5.35 8.39
C GLY A 307 -23.05 -6.51 7.51
N CYS A 308 -22.15 -7.45 7.19
CA CYS A 308 -22.48 -8.64 6.39
C CYS A 308 -23.50 -9.54 7.10
N PHE A 309 -23.31 -9.82 8.39
CA PHE A 309 -24.27 -10.61 9.16
C PHE A 309 -25.65 -9.94 9.14
N SER A 310 -25.71 -8.64 9.38
CA SER A 310 -26.95 -7.89 9.33
C SER A 310 -27.62 -7.87 7.96
N ALA A 311 -26.83 -7.69 6.89
CA ALA A 311 -27.34 -7.57 5.54
C ALA A 311 -27.79 -8.92 4.94
N PHE A 312 -27.13 -10.02 5.29
CA PHE A 312 -27.33 -11.31 4.61
C PHE A 312 -27.90 -12.42 5.49
N THR A 313 -27.93 -12.22 6.80
CA THR A 313 -28.43 -13.23 7.75
C THR A 313 -29.48 -12.64 8.67
N SER A 314 -30.27 -13.51 9.29
CA SER A 314 -31.23 -13.14 10.35
C SER A 314 -30.69 -13.48 11.74
N LEU A 315 -29.39 -13.76 11.87
CA LEU A 315 -28.77 -14.16 13.12
C LEU A 315 -28.64 -12.96 14.07
N VAL A 316 -28.87 -13.21 15.36
CA VAL A 316 -28.65 -12.22 16.40
C VAL A 316 -27.16 -11.96 16.52
N ILE A 317 -26.75 -10.72 16.29
CA ILE A 317 -25.35 -10.30 16.40
C ILE A 317 -25.00 -10.20 17.88
N PRO A 318 -23.99 -10.94 18.38
CA PRO A 318 -23.66 -10.91 19.80
C PRO A 318 -23.01 -9.58 20.18
N ASN A 319 -23.35 -9.06 21.37
CA ASN A 319 -22.87 -7.77 21.85
C ASN A 319 -21.33 -7.66 21.90
N TRP A 320 -20.62 -8.77 22.21
CA TRP A 320 -19.16 -8.78 22.25
C TRP A 320 -18.55 -8.43 20.89
N LEU A 321 -19.16 -8.86 19.78
CA LEU A 321 -18.67 -8.57 18.43
C LEU A 321 -18.86 -7.10 18.08
N LEU A 322 -19.96 -6.48 18.51
CA LEU A 322 -20.21 -5.04 18.36
C LEU A 322 -19.19 -4.21 19.15
N HIS A 323 -18.85 -4.61 20.38
CA HIS A 323 -17.81 -3.95 21.17
C HIS A 323 -16.42 -4.10 20.56
N PHE A 324 -16.10 -5.32 20.12
CA PHE A 324 -14.85 -5.63 19.44
C PHE A 324 -14.68 -4.79 18.17
N ALA A 325 -15.74 -4.69 17.36
CA ALA A 325 -15.74 -3.85 16.17
C ALA A 325 -15.53 -2.36 16.50
N ALA A 326 -16.24 -1.84 17.50
CA ALA A 326 -16.05 -0.47 17.97
C ALA A 326 -14.60 -0.16 18.33
N PHE A 327 -14.00 -1.06 19.12
CA PHE A 327 -12.67 -0.88 19.65
C PHE A 327 -11.65 -0.79 18.50
N PHE A 328 -11.69 -1.75 17.58
CA PHE A 328 -10.80 -1.76 16.42
C PHE A 328 -11.04 -0.58 15.49
N GLY A 329 -12.30 -0.19 15.27
CA GLY A 329 -12.65 1.03 14.51
C GLY A 329 -11.99 2.27 15.11
N LYS A 330 -12.05 2.44 16.44
CA LYS A 330 -11.39 3.54 17.17
C LYS A 330 -9.87 3.50 17.04
N CYS A 331 -9.26 2.32 17.18
CA CYS A 331 -7.81 2.15 17.05
C CYS A 331 -7.29 2.60 15.68
N SER A 332 -8.09 2.49 14.61
CA SER A 332 -7.67 2.87 13.25
C SER A 332 -7.19 4.32 13.11
N ALA A 333 -7.64 5.25 13.96
CA ALA A 333 -7.18 6.64 13.95
C ALA A 333 -5.78 6.84 14.52
N LEU A 334 -5.33 5.93 15.39
CA LEU A 334 -4.02 6.00 16.03
C LEU A 334 -2.92 5.38 15.16
N VAL A 335 -3.28 4.46 14.26
CA VAL A 335 -2.30 3.67 13.52
C VAL A 335 -1.53 4.51 12.49
N ASN A 336 -2.22 5.37 11.73
CA ASN A 336 -1.57 6.16 10.68
C ASN A 336 -0.48 7.11 11.23
N PRO A 337 -0.72 7.93 12.28
CA PRO A 337 0.34 8.71 12.94
C PRO A 337 1.54 7.88 13.40
N VAL A 338 1.30 6.70 14.00
CA VAL A 338 2.37 5.81 14.48
C VAL A 338 3.20 5.27 13.32
N ILE A 339 2.56 4.86 12.22
CA ILE A 339 3.26 4.41 11.02
C ILE A 339 4.15 5.52 10.47
N TYR A 340 3.63 6.75 10.36
CA TYR A 340 4.42 7.89 9.88
C TYR A 340 5.59 8.22 10.79
N TYR A 341 5.39 8.20 12.11
CA TYR A 341 6.46 8.43 13.08
C TYR A 341 7.60 7.43 12.93
N TRP A 342 7.29 6.13 12.80
CA TRP A 342 8.30 5.09 12.68
C TRP A 342 9.03 5.11 11.32
N LYS A 343 8.33 5.50 10.25
CA LYS A 343 8.84 5.41 8.88
C LYS A 343 9.53 6.70 8.41
N ASP A 344 9.07 7.88 8.79
CA ASP A 344 9.72 9.14 8.39
C ASP A 344 10.98 9.35 9.26
N SER A 345 12.15 9.17 8.66
CA SER A 345 13.43 9.29 9.36
C SER A 345 13.69 10.72 9.83
N LEU A 346 13.09 11.73 9.20
CA LEU A 346 13.23 13.13 9.64
C LEU A 346 12.36 13.41 10.87
N LEU A 347 11.12 12.94 10.89
CA LEU A 347 10.25 13.04 12.07
C LEU A 347 10.84 12.23 13.23
N ASN A 348 11.26 10.99 12.98
CA ASN A 348 11.89 10.15 14.00
C ASN A 348 13.16 10.81 14.57
N HIS A 349 14.03 11.37 13.71
CA HIS A 349 15.23 12.09 14.17
C HIS A 349 14.90 13.39 14.92
N TYR A 350 13.92 14.17 14.45
CA TYR A 350 13.46 15.38 15.12
C TYR A 350 12.90 15.09 16.51
N PHE A 351 12.01 14.10 16.62
CA PHE A 351 11.44 13.70 17.91
C PHE A 351 12.45 13.03 18.83
N LYS A 352 13.38 12.23 18.31
CA LYS A 352 14.48 11.65 19.10
C LYS A 352 15.38 12.77 19.65
N SER A 353 15.68 13.78 18.83
CA SER A 353 16.43 14.98 19.24
C SER A 353 15.68 15.79 20.32
N LYS A 354 14.39 16.08 20.12
CA LYS A 354 13.53 16.75 21.11
C LYS A 354 13.37 15.96 22.41
N ARG A 355 13.18 14.63 22.33
CA ARG A 355 13.12 13.73 23.50
C ARG A 355 14.43 13.75 24.28
N LEU A 356 15.58 13.72 23.59
CA LEU A 356 16.90 13.87 24.21
C LEU A 356 17.05 15.23 24.89
N GLN A 357 16.58 16.31 24.28
CA GLN A 357 16.59 17.65 24.90
C GLN A 357 15.69 17.71 26.15
N ILE A 358 14.47 17.16 26.09
CA ILE A 358 13.56 17.11 27.24
C ILE A 358 14.12 16.24 28.36
N MET A 359 14.68 15.06 28.05
CA MET A 359 15.34 14.23 29.05
C MET A 359 16.54 14.94 29.67
N LYS A 360 17.35 15.67 28.89
CA LYS A 360 18.45 16.49 29.43
C LYS A 360 17.95 17.60 30.37
N LEU A 361 16.83 18.26 30.03
CA LEU A 361 16.23 19.28 30.89
C LEU A 361 15.64 18.68 32.18
N LEU A 362 15.04 17.49 32.11
CA LEU A 362 14.52 16.77 33.28
C LEU A 362 15.63 16.22 34.17
N PHE A 363 16.73 15.71 33.58
CA PHE A 363 17.92 15.27 34.31
C PHE A 363 18.63 16.45 34.99
N ARG A 364 18.79 17.58 34.29
CA ARG A 364 19.38 18.81 34.88
C ARG A 364 18.54 19.33 36.04
N ARG A 365 17.21 19.36 35.87
CA ARG A 365 16.27 19.71 36.95
C ARG A 365 16.31 18.72 38.13
N SER A 366 16.62 17.45 37.87
CA SER A 366 16.78 16.44 38.92
C SER A 366 18.10 16.61 39.69
N GLU A 367 19.20 16.98 39.03
CA GLU A 367 20.48 17.31 39.68
C GLU A 367 20.37 18.58 40.52
N ASP A 368 19.74 19.64 39.99
CA ASP A 368 19.50 20.90 40.70
C ASP A 368 18.62 20.71 41.95
N ASN A 369 17.70 19.73 41.93
CA ASN A 369 16.89 19.38 43.12
C ASN A 369 17.64 18.51 44.14
N LEU A 370 18.70 17.78 43.73
CA LEU A 370 19.50 16.94 44.61
C LEU A 370 20.54 17.74 45.40
N THR A 371 21.05 18.84 44.82
CA THR A 371 21.99 19.77 45.48
C THR A 371 21.33 20.70 46.52
N ILE A 372 20.00 20.78 46.56
CA ILE A 372 19.25 21.63 47.51
C ILE A 372 18.86 20.87 48.80
N LEU A 373 19.11 19.56 48.90
CA LEU A 373 18.91 18.84 50.18
C LEU A 373 20.15 19.03 51.07
N PRO A 374 20.08 19.83 52.15
CA PRO A 374 21.20 19.96 53.06
C PRO A 374 21.43 18.61 53.76
N ILE A 375 22.67 18.13 53.71
CA ILE A 375 23.14 17.03 54.54
C ILE A 375 22.97 17.51 56.00
N LYS A 376 22.00 16.92 56.71
CA LYS A 376 21.93 17.05 58.17
C LYS A 376 23.11 16.26 58.74
N GLU A 377 24.20 16.95 59.03
CA GLU A 377 25.20 16.45 59.97
C GLU A 377 24.69 16.69 61.40
N ASN A 378 24.82 15.65 62.23
CA ASN A 378 24.32 15.55 63.61
C ASN A 378 24.97 16.56 64.56
#